data_AF-A0A9D6CGQ9-F1
#
_entry.id   AF-A0A9D6CGQ9-F1
#
_cell.length_a   1.000
_cell.length_b   1.000
_cell.length_c   1.000
_cell.angle_alpha   90.00
_cell.angle_beta   90.00
_cell.angle_gamma   90.00
#
_symmetry.space_group_name_H-M   'P 1'
#
loop_
_entity.id
_entity.type
_entity.pdbx_description
1 polymer ?
#
loop_
_entity_poly.entity_id
_entity_poly.type
_entity_poly.pdbx_seq_one_letter_code
_entity_poly.pdbx_strand_id
1 'polypeptide(L)'
;MHQELLGRPQLEARTVERCERCRVERPLGSSAACRCVQPAWKPYCVRCARVIEGTICPHCLEVAETNGRQLRATLEGILAPRGGIAGALAAHERLKDRVTRAMTEFSISSALPVLPDWAMSLADPRAPLPPGTEHSRTKMEAARALRLEEAAVRLALDGLAYSGLPTEQRLQSAVGSGDSAAASLASWDGLVASPAQDHALREAARTLLSTDSLAATLLESITKRDLGRLVEAAVRRGRALEACRRAFGVG
;
A
#
# COMPACT_ATOMS: atom_id res chain seq x y z
N MET A 1 6.17 0.83 -12.45
CA MET A 1 7.53 0.75 -11.84
C MET A 1 8.10 -0.68 -11.75
N HIS A 2 7.33 -1.77 -11.87
CA HIS A 2 7.90 -3.14 -11.71
C HIS A 2 8.77 -3.65 -12.87
N GLN A 3 8.77 -3.01 -14.04
CA GLN A 3 9.65 -3.41 -15.16
C GLN A 3 11.14 -3.34 -14.81
N GLU A 4 11.53 -2.44 -13.90
CA GLU A 4 12.91 -2.29 -13.43
C GLU A 4 13.38 -3.45 -12.54
N LEU A 5 12.46 -4.32 -12.11
CA LEU A 5 12.75 -5.51 -11.32
C LEU A 5 12.80 -6.80 -12.15
N LEU A 6 12.53 -6.72 -13.45
CA LEU A 6 12.60 -7.86 -14.37
C LEU A 6 13.97 -7.91 -15.04
N GLY A 7 14.65 -9.04 -14.95
CA GLY A 7 15.98 -9.21 -15.52
C GLY A 7 15.94 -9.35 -17.05
N ARG A 8 14.94 -10.05 -17.59
CA ARG A 8 14.84 -10.30 -19.04
C ARG A 8 14.74 -9.02 -19.88
N PRO A 9 13.85 -8.05 -19.58
CA PRO A 9 13.79 -6.79 -20.32
C PRO A 9 15.11 -5.99 -20.25
N GLN A 10 15.80 -6.03 -19.10
CA GLN A 10 17.12 -5.39 -18.95
C GLN A 10 18.20 -6.06 -19.82
N LEU A 11 18.12 -7.39 -20.00
CA LEU A 11 19.03 -8.12 -20.87
C LEU A 11 18.74 -7.85 -22.34
N GLU A 12 17.47 -7.80 -22.74
CA GLU A 12 17.06 -7.45 -24.10
C GLU A 12 17.50 -6.04 -24.49
N ALA A 13 17.39 -5.07 -23.57
CA ALA A 13 17.86 -3.70 -23.77
C ALA A 13 19.38 -3.57 -23.99
N ARG A 14 20.18 -4.60 -23.67
CA ARG A 14 21.63 -4.65 -23.94
C ARG A 14 21.96 -5.16 -25.34
N THR A 15 20.97 -5.64 -26.08
CA THR A 15 21.14 -6.09 -27.44
C THR A 15 20.76 -4.97 -28.40
N VAL A 16 21.71 -4.60 -29.24
CA VAL A 16 21.54 -3.62 -30.32
C VAL A 16 21.84 -4.28 -31.65
N GLU A 17 21.53 -3.62 -32.75
CA GLU A 17 22.10 -3.99 -34.05
C GLU A 17 23.39 -3.20 -34.26
N ARG A 18 24.46 -3.90 -34.64
CA ARG A 18 25.73 -3.28 -35.03
C ARG A 18 26.07 -3.61 -36.47
N CYS A 19 26.44 -2.60 -37.25
CA CYS A 19 26.92 -2.82 -38.60
C CYS A 19 28.33 -3.44 -38.55
N GLU A 20 28.53 -4.58 -39.20
CA GLU A 20 29.83 -5.25 -39.22
C GLU A 20 30.93 -4.41 -39.88
N ARG A 21 30.55 -3.56 -40.85
CA ARG A 21 31.47 -2.77 -41.67
C ARG A 21 31.91 -1.47 -40.99
N CYS A 22 30.95 -0.61 -40.59
CA CYS A 22 31.26 0.71 -40.01
C CYS A 22 31.07 0.80 -38.50
N ARG A 23 30.68 -0.29 -37.84
CA ARG A 23 30.53 -0.39 -36.38
C ARG A 23 29.49 0.53 -35.74
N VAL A 24 28.69 1.25 -36.53
CA VAL A 24 27.52 2.01 -36.06
C VAL A 24 26.57 1.06 -35.36
N GLU A 25 25.97 1.52 -34.26
CA GLU A 25 25.01 0.80 -33.43
C GLU A 25 23.65 1.48 -33.51
N ARG A 26 22.57 0.69 -33.45
CA ARG A 26 21.19 1.18 -33.41
C ARG A 26 20.30 0.22 -32.62
N PRO A 27 19.15 0.67 -32.07
CA PRO A 27 18.18 -0.24 -31.47
C PRO A 27 17.75 -1.34 -32.46
N LEU A 28 17.46 -2.54 -31.94
CA LEU A 28 16.95 -3.66 -32.74
C LEU A 28 15.72 -3.24 -33.55
N GLY A 29 15.68 -3.56 -34.85
CA GLY A 29 14.58 -3.22 -35.74
C GLY A 29 14.44 -1.72 -36.09
N SER A 30 15.40 -0.88 -35.68
CA SER A 30 15.38 0.55 -36.03
C SER A 30 15.64 0.77 -37.52
N SER A 31 14.99 1.78 -38.11
CA SER A 31 15.26 2.26 -39.47
C SER A 31 16.43 3.25 -39.56
N ALA A 32 17.15 3.48 -38.46
CA ALA A 32 18.28 4.41 -38.42
C ALA A 32 19.31 4.12 -39.52
N ALA A 33 19.75 5.17 -40.19
CA ALA A 33 20.64 5.09 -41.34
C ALA A 33 22.03 4.56 -40.95
N CYS A 34 22.64 3.80 -41.86
CA CYS A 34 24.01 3.35 -41.72
C CYS A 34 24.97 4.34 -42.39
N ARG A 35 26.22 4.40 -41.92
CA ARG A 35 27.30 5.10 -42.63
C ARG A 35 27.77 4.34 -43.89
N CYS A 36 27.43 3.05 -44.01
CA CYS A 36 27.77 2.24 -45.17
C CYS A 36 26.69 2.29 -46.24
N VAL A 37 27.10 2.28 -47.51
CA VAL A 37 26.22 2.15 -48.68
C VAL A 37 25.49 0.79 -48.69
N GLN A 38 26.14 -0.26 -48.18
CA GLN A 38 25.57 -1.61 -48.03
C GLN A 38 25.74 -2.08 -46.59
N PRO A 39 24.78 -1.79 -45.70
CA PRO A 39 24.86 -2.18 -44.30
C PRO A 39 24.72 -3.69 -44.11
N ALA A 40 25.51 -4.24 -43.20
CA ALA A 40 25.37 -5.62 -42.71
C ALA A 40 25.12 -5.55 -41.20
N TRP A 41 23.85 -5.43 -40.82
CA TRP A 41 23.42 -5.34 -39.43
C TRP A 41 23.36 -6.72 -38.79
N LYS A 42 23.97 -6.88 -37.62
CA LYS A 42 23.84 -8.09 -36.81
C LYS A 42 23.51 -7.75 -35.36
N PRO A 43 22.75 -8.60 -34.66
CA PRO A 43 22.56 -8.48 -33.22
C PRO A 43 23.91 -8.48 -32.51
N TYR A 44 24.08 -7.54 -31.60
CA TYR A 44 25.33 -7.27 -30.91
C TYR A 44 25.05 -6.96 -29.45
N CYS A 45 25.76 -7.64 -28.57
CA CYS A 45 25.68 -7.39 -27.14
C CYS A 45 26.62 -6.26 -26.76
N VAL A 46 26.07 -5.13 -26.31
CA VAL A 46 26.86 -3.97 -25.87
C VAL A 46 27.70 -4.27 -24.63
N ARG A 47 27.26 -5.20 -23.78
CA ARG A 47 27.97 -5.57 -22.54
C ARG A 47 29.15 -6.50 -22.79
N CYS A 48 28.97 -7.54 -23.61
CA CYS A 48 30.02 -8.52 -23.94
C CYS A 48 30.89 -8.10 -25.12
N ALA A 49 30.54 -6.99 -25.77
CA ALA A 49 31.18 -6.48 -26.97
C ALA A 49 31.33 -7.51 -28.11
N ARG A 50 30.28 -8.32 -28.34
CA ARG A 50 30.30 -9.41 -29.33
C ARG A 50 29.01 -9.53 -30.11
N VAL A 51 29.11 -10.01 -31.35
CA VAL A 51 27.95 -10.42 -32.16
C VAL A 51 27.32 -11.64 -31.51
N ILE A 52 25.99 -11.70 -31.54
CA ILE A 52 25.21 -12.79 -30.96
C ILE A 52 24.15 -13.28 -31.93
N GLU A 53 23.62 -14.46 -31.66
CA GLU A 53 22.44 -15.00 -32.33
C GLU A 53 21.24 -14.81 -31.39
N GLY A 54 20.18 -14.16 -31.88
CA GLY A 54 18.95 -13.89 -31.12
C GLY A 54 18.88 -12.51 -30.44
N THR A 55 17.92 -12.36 -29.53
CA THR A 55 17.58 -11.09 -28.86
C THR A 55 18.29 -10.87 -27.53
N ILE A 56 18.89 -11.91 -26.95
CA ILE A 56 19.61 -11.87 -25.68
C ILE A 56 20.96 -12.57 -25.83
N CYS A 57 22.02 -11.96 -25.31
CA CYS A 57 23.35 -12.58 -25.29
C CYS A 57 23.37 -13.83 -24.41
N PRO A 58 23.79 -15.01 -24.92
CA PRO A 58 23.83 -16.24 -24.13
C PRO A 58 24.68 -16.14 -22.86
N HIS A 59 25.83 -15.46 -22.92
CA HIS A 59 26.68 -15.27 -21.74
C HIS A 59 26.05 -14.35 -20.69
N CYS A 60 25.42 -13.24 -21.11
CA CYS A 60 24.73 -12.37 -20.15
C CYS A 60 23.53 -13.07 -19.51
N LEU A 61 22.82 -13.91 -20.27
CA LEU A 61 21.72 -14.71 -19.77
C LEU A 61 22.22 -15.70 -18.71
N GLU A 62 23.26 -16.48 -19.01
CA GLU A 62 23.85 -17.45 -18.08
C GLU A 62 24.34 -16.78 -16.78
N VAL A 63 25.00 -15.61 -16.89
CA VAL A 63 25.41 -14.82 -15.73
C VAL A 63 24.19 -14.36 -14.91
N ALA A 64 23.16 -13.85 -15.56
CA ALA A 64 21.95 -13.38 -14.89
C ALA A 64 21.15 -14.50 -14.22
N GLU A 65 21.11 -15.69 -14.82
CA GLU A 65 20.54 -16.90 -14.24
C GLU A 65 21.33 -17.38 -13.03
N THR A 66 22.66 -17.35 -13.12
CA THR A 66 23.54 -17.74 -12.00
C THR A 66 23.35 -16.81 -10.81
N ASN A 67 23.38 -15.50 -11.06
CA ASN A 67 23.10 -14.49 -10.04
C ASN A 67 21.67 -14.65 -9.49
N GLY A 68 20.70 -14.95 -10.35
CA GLY A 68 19.32 -15.21 -9.96
C GLY A 68 19.17 -16.41 -9.01
N ARG A 69 19.85 -17.53 -9.29
CA ARG A 69 19.90 -18.69 -8.39
C ARG A 69 20.53 -18.36 -7.04
N GLN A 70 21.64 -17.62 -7.03
CA GLN A 70 22.32 -17.21 -5.80
C GLN A 70 21.46 -16.25 -4.97
N LEU A 71 20.82 -15.28 -5.63
CA LEU A 71 19.90 -14.36 -4.97
C LEU A 71 18.70 -15.11 -4.42
N ARG A 72 18.13 -16.06 -5.16
CA ARG A 72 17.01 -16.89 -4.68
C ARG A 72 17.39 -17.56 -3.36
N ALA A 73 18.53 -18.24 -3.30
CA ALA A 73 18.99 -18.87 -2.05
C ALA A 73 19.13 -17.86 -0.90
N THR A 74 19.60 -16.65 -1.21
CA THR A 74 19.70 -15.57 -0.21
C THR A 74 18.33 -15.10 0.28
N LEU A 75 17.37 -14.88 -0.63
CA LEU A 75 16.01 -14.45 -0.30
C LEU A 75 15.27 -15.52 0.50
N GLU A 76 15.44 -16.80 0.14
CA GLU A 76 14.93 -17.93 0.93
C GLU A 76 15.51 -17.92 2.35
N GLY A 77 16.80 -17.59 2.50
CA GLY A 77 17.44 -17.44 3.82
C GLY A 77 16.88 -16.28 4.64
N ILE A 78 16.70 -15.10 4.02
CA ILE A 78 16.11 -13.92 4.68
C ILE A 78 14.67 -14.23 5.14
N LEU A 79 13.89 -14.88 4.28
CA LEU A 79 12.47 -15.18 4.50
C LEU A 79 12.23 -16.54 5.16
N ALA A 80 13.29 -17.25 5.57
CA ALA A 80 13.19 -18.56 6.22
C ALA A 80 12.22 -18.57 7.43
N PRO A 81 12.17 -17.53 8.30
CA PRO A 81 11.20 -17.48 9.41
C PRO A 81 9.73 -17.53 8.98
N ARG A 82 9.44 -17.27 7.71
CA ARG A 82 8.10 -17.30 7.12
C ARG A 82 7.91 -18.46 6.14
N GLY A 83 8.83 -19.40 6.06
CA GLY A 83 8.77 -20.52 5.10
C GLY A 83 9.22 -20.14 3.69
N GLY A 84 10.19 -19.23 3.58
CA GLY A 84 10.76 -18.82 2.30
C GLY A 84 9.92 -17.79 1.56
N ILE A 85 10.22 -17.56 0.27
CA ILE A 85 9.52 -16.55 -0.54
C ILE A 85 8.01 -16.84 -0.59
N ALA A 86 7.64 -18.06 -0.97
CA ALA A 86 6.23 -18.44 -1.09
C ALA A 86 5.49 -18.34 0.25
N GLY A 87 6.12 -18.80 1.34
CA GLY A 87 5.55 -18.72 2.67
C GLY A 87 5.38 -17.29 3.17
N ALA A 88 6.34 -16.40 2.89
CA ALA A 88 6.24 -14.98 3.21
C ALA A 88 5.10 -14.29 2.47
N LEU A 89 4.94 -14.53 1.17
CA LEU A 89 3.83 -13.96 0.38
C LEU A 89 2.48 -14.46 0.91
N ALA A 90 2.35 -15.76 1.20
CA ALA A 90 1.13 -16.33 1.78
C ALA A 90 0.85 -15.80 3.20
N ALA A 91 1.89 -15.58 4.01
CA ALA A 91 1.76 -15.00 5.34
C ALA A 91 1.27 -13.54 5.27
N HIS A 92 1.78 -12.76 4.32
CA HIS A 92 1.35 -11.39 4.08
C HIS A 92 -0.12 -11.32 3.67
N GLU A 93 -0.58 -12.17 2.74
CA GLU A 93 -2.00 -12.23 2.35
C GLU A 93 -2.91 -12.61 3.54
N ARG A 94 -2.52 -13.60 4.36
CA ARG A 94 -3.27 -13.91 5.60
C ARG A 94 -3.30 -12.76 6.59
N LEU A 95 -2.23 -11.96 6.68
CA LEU A 95 -2.19 -10.78 7.53
C LEU A 95 -3.17 -9.72 7.03
N LYS A 96 -3.23 -9.46 5.71
CA LYS A 96 -4.19 -8.55 5.10
C LYS A 96 -5.62 -8.92 5.44
N ASP A 97 -5.98 -10.20 5.32
CA ASP A 97 -7.31 -10.69 5.69
C ASP A 97 -7.64 -10.42 7.17
N ARG A 98 -6.67 -10.64 8.05
CA ARG A 98 -6.83 -10.36 9.50
C ARG A 98 -6.98 -8.86 9.76
N VAL A 99 -6.20 -8.02 9.08
CA VAL A 99 -6.28 -6.56 9.18
C VAL A 99 -7.64 -6.08 8.72
N THR A 100 -8.13 -6.54 7.57
CA THR A 100 -9.46 -6.17 7.06
C THR A 100 -10.54 -6.50 8.08
N ARG A 101 -10.58 -7.73 8.60
CA ARG A 101 -11.56 -8.14 9.62
C ARG A 101 -11.47 -7.28 10.87
N ALA A 102 -10.27 -7.08 11.41
CA ALA A 102 -10.10 -6.30 12.63
C ALA A 102 -10.42 -4.82 12.43
N MET A 103 -10.16 -4.25 11.25
CA MET A 103 -10.56 -2.88 10.92
C MET A 103 -12.08 -2.76 10.81
N THR A 104 -12.78 -3.80 10.35
CA THR A 104 -14.25 -3.82 10.36
C THR A 104 -14.82 -3.89 11.79
N GLU A 105 -14.18 -4.63 12.69
CA GLU A 105 -14.72 -4.93 14.02
C GLU A 105 -14.26 -3.94 15.11
N PHE A 106 -13.02 -3.47 15.02
CA PHE A 106 -12.34 -2.72 16.10
C PHE A 106 -11.84 -1.34 15.66
N SER A 107 -12.19 -0.87 14.47
CA SER A 107 -11.83 0.51 14.10
C SER A 107 -12.75 1.52 14.76
N ILE A 108 -12.22 2.69 15.09
CA ILE A 108 -13.04 3.79 15.60
C ILE A 108 -14.12 4.20 14.59
N SER A 109 -13.80 4.15 13.29
CA SER A 109 -14.78 4.42 12.22
C SER A 109 -15.94 3.42 12.19
N SER A 110 -15.72 2.17 12.60
CA SER A 110 -16.80 1.17 12.74
C SER A 110 -17.67 1.42 13.96
N ALA A 111 -17.07 1.88 15.07
CA ALA A 111 -17.79 2.16 16.32
C ALA A 111 -18.49 3.53 16.33
N LEU A 112 -18.03 4.48 15.52
CA LEU A 112 -18.48 5.86 15.52
C LEU A 112 -18.87 6.32 14.10
N PRO A 113 -20.17 6.21 13.74
CA PRO A 113 -20.68 6.73 12.48
C PRO A 113 -20.41 8.23 12.34
N VAL A 114 -20.14 8.72 11.14
CA VAL A 114 -19.94 10.16 10.89
C VAL A 114 -21.26 10.91 11.10
N LEU A 115 -21.22 12.07 11.76
CA LEU A 115 -22.38 12.94 11.86
C LEU A 115 -22.71 13.51 10.46
N PRO A 116 -23.98 13.48 10.03
CA PRO A 116 -24.35 14.13 8.78
C PRO A 116 -24.16 15.65 8.87
N ASP A 117 -23.92 16.30 7.75
CA ASP A 117 -23.55 17.74 7.69
C ASP A 117 -24.54 18.65 8.44
N TRP A 118 -25.84 18.36 8.31
CA TRP A 118 -26.90 19.12 9.00
C TRP A 118 -26.80 19.03 10.54
N ALA A 119 -26.30 17.91 11.06
CA ALA A 119 -26.17 17.67 12.49
C ALA A 119 -24.86 18.21 13.05
N MET A 120 -23.83 18.38 12.21
CA MET A 120 -22.55 18.95 12.66
C MET A 120 -22.71 20.36 13.23
N SER A 121 -23.52 21.21 12.58
CA SER A 121 -23.80 22.57 13.06
C SER A 121 -24.62 22.57 14.36
N LEU A 122 -25.55 21.63 14.52
CA LEU A 122 -26.35 21.51 15.74
C LEU A 122 -25.50 21.00 16.92
N ALA A 123 -24.59 20.07 16.65
CA ALA A 123 -23.69 19.47 17.63
C ALA A 123 -22.54 20.40 18.06
N ASP A 124 -22.23 21.45 17.28
CA ASP A 124 -21.25 22.46 17.67
C ASP A 124 -21.85 23.45 18.71
N PRO A 125 -21.31 23.51 19.94
CA PRO A 125 -21.77 24.46 20.95
C PRO A 125 -21.52 25.93 20.58
N ARG A 126 -20.58 26.21 19.67
CA ARG A 126 -20.24 27.56 19.20
C ARG A 126 -21.09 28.02 18.01
N ALA A 127 -21.69 27.08 17.29
CA ALA A 127 -22.58 27.40 16.19
C ALA A 127 -23.94 27.90 16.72
N PRO A 128 -24.52 28.94 16.08
CA PRO A 128 -25.88 29.35 16.38
C PRO A 128 -26.87 28.24 15.99
N LEU A 129 -27.94 28.09 16.77
CA LEU A 129 -29.03 27.19 16.41
C LEU A 129 -29.84 27.77 15.24
N PRO A 130 -30.52 26.94 14.44
CA PRO A 130 -31.39 27.41 13.38
C PRO A 130 -32.45 28.39 13.90
N PRO A 131 -32.83 29.42 13.12
CA PRO A 131 -33.84 30.40 13.54
C PRO A 131 -35.17 29.75 13.97
N GLY A 132 -35.81 30.30 15.00
CA GLY A 132 -37.06 29.76 15.54
C GLY A 132 -36.89 28.54 16.45
N THR A 133 -35.65 28.12 16.74
CA THR A 133 -35.36 27.07 17.72
C THR A 133 -35.66 27.54 19.14
N GLU A 134 -35.35 28.80 19.43
CA GLU A 134 -35.59 29.50 20.70
C GLU A 134 -37.06 29.50 21.14
N HIS A 135 -37.98 29.39 20.18
CA HIS A 135 -39.43 29.34 20.43
C HIS A 135 -39.95 27.91 20.62
N SER A 136 -39.10 26.88 20.46
CA SER A 136 -39.48 25.48 20.59
C SER A 136 -38.62 24.80 21.65
N ARG A 137 -39.24 24.54 22.80
CA ARG A 137 -38.62 23.79 23.90
C ARG A 137 -38.09 22.43 23.41
N THR A 138 -38.86 21.73 22.59
CA THR A 138 -38.49 20.44 22.00
C THR A 138 -37.22 20.53 21.14
N LYS A 139 -37.10 21.55 20.27
CA LYS A 139 -35.91 21.74 19.43
C LYS A 139 -34.68 22.11 20.26
N MET A 140 -34.84 22.97 21.27
CA MET A 140 -33.75 23.33 22.18
C MET A 140 -33.25 22.13 22.99
N GLU A 141 -34.15 21.33 23.55
CA GLU A 141 -33.80 20.13 24.31
C GLU A 141 -33.10 19.09 23.43
N ALA A 142 -33.60 18.86 22.21
CA ALA A 142 -32.95 17.96 21.25
C ALA A 142 -31.53 18.42 20.89
N ALA A 143 -31.34 19.70 20.55
CA ALA A 143 -30.03 20.25 20.22
C ALA A 143 -29.05 20.19 21.41
N ARG A 144 -29.52 20.47 22.64
CA ARG A 144 -28.69 20.33 23.85
C ARG A 144 -28.27 18.89 24.10
N ALA A 145 -29.19 17.94 23.94
CA ALA A 145 -28.89 16.51 24.09
C ALA A 145 -27.85 16.05 23.04
N LEU A 146 -27.99 16.47 21.78
CA LEU A 146 -27.01 16.15 20.74
C LEU A 146 -25.62 16.71 21.07
N ARG A 147 -25.53 17.97 21.55
CA ARG A 147 -24.26 18.58 21.99
C ARG A 147 -23.65 17.82 23.16
N LEU A 148 -24.44 17.42 24.15
CA LEU A 148 -23.98 16.65 25.30
C LEU A 148 -23.39 15.30 24.87
N GLU A 149 -24.11 14.56 24.04
CA GLU A 149 -23.65 13.23 23.61
C GLU A 149 -22.46 13.32 22.64
N GLU A 150 -22.38 14.36 21.81
CA GLU A 150 -21.18 14.63 21.02
C GLU A 150 -19.97 14.98 21.90
N ALA A 151 -20.15 15.74 22.98
CA ALA A 151 -19.08 15.97 23.96
C ALA A 151 -18.66 14.67 24.67
N ALA A 152 -19.60 13.80 25.00
CA ALA A 152 -19.31 12.49 25.58
C ALA A 152 -18.52 11.58 24.62
N VAL A 153 -18.82 11.62 23.31
CA VAL A 153 -18.03 10.96 22.27
C VAL A 153 -16.59 11.50 22.25
N ARG A 154 -16.41 12.83 22.27
CA ARG A 154 -15.07 13.44 22.28
C ARG A 154 -14.25 13.00 23.50
N LEU A 155 -14.85 12.99 24.68
CA LEU A 155 -14.21 12.50 25.91
C LEU A 155 -13.85 11.00 25.82
N ALA A 156 -14.71 10.19 25.21
CA ALA A 156 -14.42 8.77 25.00
C ALA A 156 -13.24 8.56 24.02
N LEU A 157 -13.13 9.38 22.98
CA LEU A 157 -11.98 9.39 22.05
C LEU A 157 -10.70 9.85 22.75
N ASP A 158 -10.76 10.90 23.57
CA ASP A 158 -9.62 11.39 24.35
C ASP A 158 -9.10 10.30 25.30
N GLY A 159 -10.00 9.56 25.94
CA GLY A 159 -9.66 8.42 26.82
C GLY A 159 -8.96 7.27 26.10
N LEU A 160 -9.13 7.16 24.78
CA LEU A 160 -8.41 6.21 23.91
C LEU A 160 -7.05 6.77 23.43
N ALA A 161 -6.64 7.94 23.93
CA ALA A 161 -5.51 8.73 23.41
C ALA A 161 -5.61 8.95 21.89
N TYR A 162 -6.84 9.03 21.38
CA TYR A 162 -7.10 9.08 19.96
C TYR A 162 -7.01 10.51 19.46
N SER A 163 -5.91 10.85 18.79
CA SER A 163 -5.72 12.14 18.13
C SER A 163 -6.18 12.18 16.67
N GLY A 164 -6.99 11.22 16.21
CA GLY A 164 -7.60 11.25 14.87
C GLY A 164 -7.03 10.30 13.81
N LEU A 165 -6.83 9.01 14.14
CA LEU A 165 -6.36 7.89 13.27
C LEU A 165 -4.86 7.50 13.24
N PRO A 166 -3.98 7.81 14.22
CA PRO A 166 -2.56 7.47 14.06
C PRO A 166 -2.27 5.98 13.89
N THR A 167 -2.99 5.10 14.59
CA THR A 167 -2.67 3.67 14.62
C THR A 167 -3.21 2.95 13.40
N GLU A 168 -4.45 3.28 13.01
CA GLU A 168 -5.13 2.74 11.84
C GLU A 168 -4.45 3.16 10.54
N GLN A 169 -4.06 4.43 10.40
CA GLN A 169 -3.30 4.90 9.24
C GLN A 169 -1.91 4.28 9.17
N ARG A 170 -1.22 4.15 10.31
CA ARG A 170 0.07 3.43 10.36
C ARG A 170 -0.09 1.97 9.96
N LEU A 171 -1.18 1.31 10.38
CA LEU A 171 -1.46 -0.07 9.99
C LEU A 171 -1.70 -0.16 8.47
N GLN A 172 -2.54 0.70 7.91
CA GLN A 172 -2.80 0.76 6.47
C GLN A 172 -1.52 1.05 5.67
N SER A 173 -0.68 1.98 6.15
CA SER A 173 0.59 2.32 5.52
C SER A 173 1.61 1.17 5.58
N ALA A 174 1.67 0.46 6.71
CA ALA A 174 2.51 -0.73 6.86
C ALA A 174 2.06 -1.83 5.89
N VAL A 175 0.75 -2.11 5.82
CA VAL A 175 0.20 -3.08 4.86
C VAL A 175 0.50 -2.68 3.42
N GLY A 176 0.26 -1.42 3.03
CA GLY A 176 0.53 -0.96 1.66
C GLY A 176 2.02 -1.00 1.27
N SER A 177 2.91 -0.79 2.24
CA SER A 177 4.36 -0.97 2.03
C SER A 177 4.72 -2.45 1.86
N GLY A 178 4.07 -3.32 2.63
CA GLY A 178 4.16 -4.78 2.48
C GLY A 178 3.63 -5.26 1.12
N ASP A 179 2.49 -4.73 0.64
CA ASP A 179 1.92 -5.05 -0.67
C ASP A 179 2.92 -4.72 -1.79
N SER A 180 3.55 -3.55 -1.71
CA SER A 180 4.55 -3.11 -2.70
C SER A 180 5.78 -4.03 -2.73
N ALA A 181 6.24 -4.46 -1.54
CA ALA A 181 7.34 -5.40 -1.40
C ALA A 181 6.97 -6.81 -1.88
N ALA A 182 5.79 -7.30 -1.52
CA ALA A 182 5.26 -8.59 -1.96
C ALA A 182 5.08 -8.63 -3.49
N ALA A 183 4.54 -7.58 -4.09
CA ALA A 183 4.40 -7.46 -5.55
C ALA A 183 5.76 -7.47 -6.25
N SER A 184 6.76 -6.79 -5.68
CA SER A 184 8.14 -6.79 -6.20
C SER A 184 8.73 -8.20 -6.23
N LEU A 185 8.60 -8.95 -5.13
CA LEU A 185 9.07 -10.33 -5.04
C LEU A 185 8.29 -11.30 -5.94
N ALA A 186 6.97 -11.15 -6.02
CA ALA A 186 6.09 -11.99 -6.83
C ALA A 186 6.30 -11.78 -8.34
N SER A 187 6.62 -10.55 -8.74
CA SER A 187 6.87 -10.21 -10.14
C SER A 187 8.24 -10.66 -10.66
N TRP A 188 9.17 -11.04 -9.78
CA TRP A 188 10.53 -11.36 -10.15
C TRP A 188 10.61 -12.58 -11.08
N ASP A 189 11.24 -12.41 -12.24
CA ASP A 189 11.41 -13.42 -13.29
C ASP A 189 12.54 -14.44 -13.02
N GLY A 190 13.16 -14.38 -11.85
CA GLY A 190 14.27 -15.27 -11.48
C GLY A 190 15.62 -14.88 -12.08
N LEU A 191 15.71 -13.76 -12.82
CA LEU A 191 16.94 -13.27 -13.42
C LEU A 191 17.46 -12.04 -12.66
N VAL A 192 18.78 -11.91 -12.58
CA VAL A 192 19.43 -10.73 -11.99
C VAL A 192 20.43 -10.14 -12.98
N ALA A 193 20.01 -9.09 -13.68
CA ALA A 193 20.81 -8.44 -14.71
C ALA A 193 21.71 -7.32 -14.15
N SER A 194 21.40 -6.76 -12.97
CA SER A 194 22.13 -5.64 -12.38
C SER A 194 22.24 -5.71 -10.85
N PRO A 195 23.27 -5.10 -10.24
CA PRO A 195 23.38 -5.00 -8.77
C PRO A 195 22.24 -4.20 -8.12
N ALA A 196 21.70 -3.20 -8.83
CA ALA A 196 20.57 -2.42 -8.34
C ALA A 196 19.31 -3.28 -8.19
N GLN A 197 19.06 -4.19 -9.15
CA GLN A 197 17.97 -5.15 -9.08
C GLN A 197 18.15 -6.13 -7.91
N ASP A 198 19.36 -6.66 -7.71
CA ASP A 198 19.68 -7.52 -6.54
C ASP A 198 19.36 -6.78 -5.23
N HIS A 199 19.88 -5.55 -5.07
CA HIS A 199 19.67 -4.75 -3.88
C HIS A 199 18.18 -4.48 -3.63
N ALA A 200 17.42 -4.10 -4.66
CA ALA A 200 16.00 -3.83 -4.56
C ALA A 200 15.19 -5.07 -4.12
N LEU A 201 15.52 -6.26 -4.62
CA LEU A 201 14.86 -7.50 -4.22
C LEU A 201 15.19 -7.90 -2.78
N ARG A 202 16.44 -7.71 -2.33
CA ARG A 202 16.79 -7.94 -0.92
C ARG A 202 16.10 -6.96 0.01
N GLU A 203 16.01 -5.70 -0.40
CA GLU A 203 15.32 -4.68 0.38
C GLU A 203 13.83 -4.99 0.46
N ALA A 204 13.18 -5.36 -0.65
CA ALA A 204 11.80 -5.81 -0.65
C ALA A 204 11.56 -6.97 0.34
N ALA A 205 12.44 -7.98 0.39
CA ALA A 205 12.32 -9.05 1.37
C ALA A 205 12.41 -8.58 2.83
N ARG A 206 13.32 -7.64 3.13
CA ARG A 206 13.43 -7.05 4.48
C ARG A 206 12.23 -6.18 4.83
N THR A 207 11.79 -5.35 3.88
CA THR A 207 10.60 -4.50 4.03
C THR A 207 9.37 -5.35 4.31
N LEU A 208 9.18 -6.45 3.59
CA LEU A 208 8.05 -7.35 3.83
C LEU A 208 8.03 -7.87 5.27
N LEU A 209 9.18 -8.34 5.79
CA LEU A 209 9.26 -8.83 7.17
C LEU A 209 9.01 -7.74 8.21
N SER A 210 9.63 -6.56 8.02
CA SER A 210 9.53 -5.47 8.99
C SER A 210 8.12 -4.87 9.03
N THR A 211 7.51 -4.67 7.86
CA THR A 211 6.14 -4.15 7.74
C THR A 211 5.10 -5.15 8.25
N ASP A 212 5.27 -6.45 7.99
CA ASP A 212 4.41 -7.49 8.58
C ASP A 212 4.49 -7.50 10.10
N SER A 213 5.69 -7.41 10.66
CA SER A 213 5.87 -7.37 12.11
C SER A 213 5.24 -6.13 12.73
N LEU A 214 5.41 -4.96 12.09
CA LEU A 214 4.79 -3.73 12.54
C LEU A 214 3.27 -3.81 12.46
N ALA A 215 2.73 -4.29 11.33
CA ALA A 215 1.30 -4.46 11.13
C ALA A 215 0.70 -5.44 12.15
N ALA A 216 1.38 -6.54 12.48
CA ALA A 216 0.94 -7.46 13.52
C ALA A 216 0.86 -6.78 14.91
N THR A 217 1.86 -6.00 15.29
CA THR A 217 1.87 -5.25 16.56
C THR A 217 0.76 -4.20 16.62
N LEU A 218 0.56 -3.45 15.54
CA LEU A 218 -0.51 -2.45 15.45
C LEU A 218 -1.89 -3.09 15.47
N LEU A 219 -2.04 -4.24 14.80
CA LEU A 219 -3.26 -5.04 14.82
C LEU A 219 -3.59 -5.48 16.24
N GLU A 220 -2.61 -6.01 16.99
CA GLU A 220 -2.82 -6.38 18.40
C GLU A 220 -3.27 -5.18 19.25
N SER A 221 -2.62 -4.03 19.07
CA SER A 221 -2.99 -2.79 19.76
C SER A 221 -4.44 -2.37 19.47
N ILE A 222 -4.88 -2.48 18.22
CA ILE A 222 -6.26 -2.20 17.81
C ILE A 222 -7.23 -3.20 18.46
N THR A 223 -6.92 -4.50 18.42
CA THR A 223 -7.81 -5.55 18.98
C THR A 223 -7.91 -5.51 20.51
N LYS A 224 -6.89 -5.01 21.21
CA LYS A 224 -6.88 -4.87 22.68
C LYS A 224 -7.54 -3.57 23.16
N ARG A 225 -7.94 -2.69 22.24
CA ARG A 225 -8.54 -1.41 22.59
C ARG A 225 -9.95 -1.61 23.11
N ASP A 226 -10.23 -1.12 24.32
CA ASP A 226 -11.59 -1.11 24.86
C ASP A 226 -12.43 -0.01 24.21
N LEU A 227 -13.26 -0.39 23.25
CA LEU A 227 -14.20 0.51 22.58
C LEU A 227 -15.53 0.65 23.32
N GLY A 228 -15.76 -0.04 24.44
CA GLY A 228 -17.07 -0.11 25.10
C GLY A 228 -17.63 1.27 25.42
N ARG A 229 -16.81 2.14 26.01
CA ARG A 229 -17.20 3.54 26.30
C ARG A 229 -17.53 4.35 25.05
N LEU A 230 -16.79 4.13 23.96
CA LEU A 230 -17.05 4.81 22.68
C LEU A 230 -18.35 4.32 22.04
N VAL A 231 -18.60 3.00 22.05
CA VAL A 231 -19.83 2.40 21.52
C VAL A 231 -21.05 2.91 22.28
N GLU A 232 -20.99 2.95 23.62
CA GLU A 232 -22.07 3.50 24.43
C GLU A 232 -22.35 4.98 24.11
N ALA A 233 -21.30 5.79 24.00
CA ALA A 233 -21.41 7.19 23.62
C ALA A 233 -21.98 7.36 22.20
N ALA A 234 -21.54 6.53 21.25
CA ALA A 234 -22.03 6.53 19.87
C ALA A 234 -23.52 6.16 19.80
N VAL A 235 -23.97 5.16 20.56
CA VAL A 235 -25.38 4.76 20.64
C VAL A 235 -26.24 5.88 21.24
N ARG A 236 -25.80 6.52 22.31
CA ARG A 236 -26.52 7.66 22.89
C ARG A 236 -26.57 8.84 21.91
N ARG A 237 -25.47 9.15 21.24
CA ARG A 237 -25.41 10.18 20.20
C ARG A 237 -26.34 9.84 19.02
N GLY A 238 -26.43 8.57 18.61
CA GLY A 238 -27.37 8.13 17.57
C GLY A 238 -28.83 8.36 17.96
N ARG A 239 -29.20 8.08 19.21
CA ARG A 239 -30.55 8.40 19.73
C ARG A 239 -30.81 9.91 19.78
N ALA A 240 -29.83 10.70 20.20
CA ALA A 240 -29.94 12.16 20.21
C ALA A 240 -30.05 12.74 18.80
N LEU A 241 -29.30 12.20 17.84
CA LEU A 241 -29.37 12.54 16.43
C LEU A 241 -30.77 12.27 15.87
N GLU A 242 -31.36 11.11 16.18
CA GLU A 242 -32.71 10.75 15.75
C GLU A 242 -33.79 11.66 16.39
N ALA A 243 -33.58 12.11 17.63
CA ALA A 243 -34.43 13.10 18.28
C ALA A 243 -34.34 14.46 17.59
N CYS A 244 -33.13 14.92 17.24
CA CYS A 244 -32.92 16.12 16.43
C CYS A 244 -33.58 16.00 15.06
N ARG A 245 -33.41 14.86 14.38
CA ARG A 245 -34.00 14.58 13.07
C ARG A 245 -35.52 14.83 13.09
N ARG A 246 -36.20 14.27 14.09
CA ARG A 246 -37.66 14.44 14.30
C ARG A 246 -38.04 15.85 14.73
N ALA A 247 -37.30 16.48 15.64
CA ALA A 247 -37.62 17.81 16.16
C ALA A 247 -37.45 18.92 15.12
N PHE A 248 -36.45 18.79 14.24
CA PHE A 248 -36.15 19.76 13.19
C PHE A 248 -36.80 19.43 11.84
N GLY A 249 -37.36 18.22 11.68
CA GLY A 249 -38.02 17.79 10.44
C GLY A 249 -37.04 17.65 9.26
N VAL A 250 -35.80 17.25 9.55
CA VAL A 250 -34.72 17.14 8.55
C VAL A 250 -34.51 15.66 8.25
N GLY A 251 -34.50 15.26 6.98
CA GLY A 251 -34.33 13.86 6.57
C GLY A 251 -34.59 13.68 5.09
#